data_AF-A0A4E9G2X2-F1
#
_entry.id   AF-A0A4E9G2X2-F1
#
_cell.length_a   1.000
_cell.length_b   1.000
_cell.length_c   1.000
_cell.angle_alpha   90.00
_cell.angle_beta   90.00
_cell.angle_gamma   90.00
#
_symmetry.space_group_name_H-M   'P 1'
#
loop_
_entity.id
_entity.type
_entity.pdbx_description
1 polymer ?
#
loop_
_entity_poly.entity_id
_entity_poly.type
_entity_poly.pdbx_seq_one_letter_code
_entity_poly.pdbx_strand_id
1 'polypeptide(L)'
;MERVKDKIFIRPIVYGNTAHYLGKKREEDGHTHEWTVFVKPYYNEDPSKYIRKVQFKLHDSYANATRMVEKPPYEVTETGWGEFEIQIRIYFVDVNEKPVTAFHYLRLFQPQVTLPNGKTMVAAEYYDEIVFQEPTMSMYKVLSHLEGRKAEPRRFHTDCMSFSIVKFFSFFFDFSFCTFFLYLCGINVKSNSFNID
;
A
#
# COMPACT_ATOMS: atom_id res chain seq x y z
N MET A 1 19.92 8.24 21.78
CA MET A 1 19.66 6.92 21.16
C MET A 1 20.82 6.62 20.22
N GLU A 2 21.54 5.52 20.42
CA GLU A 2 22.61 5.11 19.49
C GLU A 2 22.00 4.62 18.17
N ARG A 3 22.55 5.08 17.05
CA ARG A 3 22.14 4.74 15.68
C ARG A 3 23.31 4.10 14.95
N VAL A 4 23.01 3.14 14.09
CA VAL A 4 24.04 2.43 13.31
C VAL A 4 24.24 3.18 11.99
N LYS A 5 25.40 3.83 11.85
CA LYS A 5 25.77 4.59 10.65
C LYS A 5 25.94 3.67 9.44
N ASP A 6 25.74 4.22 8.24
CA ASP A 6 25.97 3.55 6.96
C ASP A 6 25.20 2.23 6.77
N LYS A 7 24.06 2.10 7.46
CA LYS A 7 23.14 0.96 7.32
C LYS A 7 21.77 1.44 6.84
N ILE A 8 21.28 0.77 5.81
CA ILE A 8 19.96 1.02 5.21
C ILE A 8 19.27 -0.32 5.08
N PHE A 9 18.03 -0.40 5.57
CA PHE A 9 17.17 -1.56 5.36
C PHE A 9 15.90 -1.10 4.65
N ILE A 10 15.44 -1.91 3.71
CA ILE A 10 14.22 -1.64 2.95
C ILE A 10 13.21 -2.74 3.28
N ARG A 11 12.01 -2.36 3.70
CA ARG A 11 10.88 -3.28 3.93
C ARG A 11 9.72 -2.92 2.99
N PRO A 12 9.56 -3.68 1.89
CA PRO A 12 8.44 -3.53 0.97
C PRO A 12 7.09 -3.80 1.64
N ILE A 13 6.14 -2.90 1.43
CA ILE A 13 4.77 -2.97 1.91
C ILE A 13 3.79 -2.74 0.76
N VAL A 14 2.55 -3.16 0.99
CA VAL A 14 1.41 -2.80 0.17
C VAL A 14 0.35 -2.21 1.09
N TYR A 15 -0.13 -1.02 0.75
CA TYR A 15 -1.29 -0.43 1.39
C TYR A 15 -2.36 -0.17 0.35
N GLY A 16 -3.61 -0.14 0.78
CA GLY A 16 -4.71 0.01 -0.15
C GLY A 16 -6.05 -0.25 0.47
N ASN A 17 -7.06 -0.37 -0.38
CA ASN A 17 -8.37 -0.81 0.05
C ASN A 17 -9.03 -1.76 -0.95
N THR A 18 -9.93 -2.59 -0.42
CA THR A 18 -10.95 -3.28 -1.20
C THR A 18 -12.32 -2.70 -0.87
N ALA A 19 -13.27 -2.75 -1.80
CA ALA A 19 -14.66 -2.38 -1.55
C ALA A 19 -15.63 -3.26 -2.31
N HIS A 20 -16.80 -3.49 -1.72
CA HIS A 20 -17.90 -4.20 -2.35
C HIS A 20 -19.21 -3.44 -2.18
N TYR A 21 -19.97 -3.42 -3.26
CA TYR A 21 -21.31 -2.85 -3.24
C TYR A 21 -22.25 -3.75 -2.43
N LEU A 22 -23.00 -3.16 -1.50
CA LEU A 22 -23.93 -3.88 -0.62
C LEU A 22 -25.22 -4.34 -1.35
N GLY A 23 -25.37 -4.03 -2.64
CA GLY A 23 -26.55 -4.33 -3.44
C GLY A 23 -27.66 -3.28 -3.30
N LYS A 24 -27.78 -2.66 -2.12
CA LYS A 24 -28.73 -1.58 -1.85
C LYS A 24 -28.12 -0.52 -0.95
N LYS A 25 -28.63 0.70 -1.05
CA LYS A 25 -28.38 1.76 -0.08
C LYS A 25 -29.08 1.39 1.25
N ARG A 26 -28.35 1.41 2.35
CA ARG A 26 -28.93 1.21 3.68
C ARG A 26 -29.79 2.41 4.06
N GLU A 27 -30.93 2.17 4.70
CA GLU A 27 -31.88 3.23 5.08
C GLU A 27 -31.39 4.04 6.28
N GLU A 28 -30.67 3.40 7.20
CA GLU A 28 -30.22 3.99 8.47
C GLU A 28 -29.16 5.09 8.28
N ASP A 29 -28.15 4.83 7.45
CA ASP A 29 -26.99 5.72 7.26
C ASP A 29 -26.74 6.09 5.80
N GLY A 30 -27.49 5.52 4.85
CA GLY A 30 -27.29 5.77 3.44
C GLY A 30 -26.04 5.13 2.84
N HIS A 31 -25.37 4.22 3.55
CA HIS A 31 -24.16 3.57 3.05
C HIS A 31 -24.47 2.61 1.90
N THR A 32 -23.57 2.55 0.93
CA THR A 32 -23.74 1.77 -0.31
C THR A 32 -22.67 0.71 -0.49
N HIS A 33 -21.49 0.89 0.11
CA HIS A 33 -20.36 -0.02 0.02
C HIS A 33 -19.85 -0.37 1.41
N GLU A 34 -19.35 -1.60 1.55
CA GLU A 34 -18.41 -1.95 2.62
C GLU A 34 -17.01 -1.96 2.03
N TRP A 35 -16.08 -1.34 2.75
CA TRP A 35 -14.71 -1.13 2.33
C TRP A 35 -13.75 -1.53 3.46
N THR A 36 -12.59 -2.04 3.07
CA THR A 36 -11.53 -2.42 4.01
C THR A 36 -10.25 -1.75 3.56
N VAL A 37 -9.69 -0.87 4.40
CA VAL A 37 -8.35 -0.31 4.20
C VAL A 37 -7.34 -1.15 4.97
N PHE A 38 -6.15 -1.37 4.40
CA PHE A 38 -5.14 -2.23 5.02
C PHE A 38 -3.71 -1.79 4.73
N VAL A 39 -2.79 -2.29 5.56
CA VAL A 39 -1.34 -2.30 5.34
C VAL A 39 -0.84 -3.73 5.51
N LYS A 40 -0.15 -4.25 4.51
CA LYS A 40 0.38 -5.63 4.48
C LYS A 40 1.85 -5.59 4.04
N PRO A 41 2.72 -6.48 4.55
CA PRO A 41 4.04 -6.65 3.96
C PRO A 41 3.89 -7.22 2.56
N TYR A 42 4.74 -6.78 1.64
CA TYR A 42 4.70 -7.28 0.26
C TYR A 42 5.09 -8.76 0.20
N TYR A 43 6.11 -9.16 0.98
CA TYR A 43 6.50 -10.55 1.13
C TYR A 43 5.68 -11.27 2.21
N ASN A 44 5.66 -12.60 2.15
CA ASN A 44 5.04 -13.44 3.18
C ASN A 44 5.90 -13.50 4.45
N GLU A 45 6.05 -12.35 5.11
CA GLU A 45 6.71 -12.20 6.40
C GLU A 45 5.73 -11.69 7.46
N ASP A 46 6.17 -11.76 8.72
CA ASP A 46 5.44 -11.23 9.86
C ASP A 46 5.85 -9.76 10.09
N PRO A 47 4.96 -8.79 9.79
CA PRO A 47 5.28 -7.37 9.92
C PRO A 47 5.37 -6.91 11.38
N SER A 48 4.81 -7.66 12.33
CA SER A 48 4.81 -7.31 13.77
C SER A 48 6.19 -7.28 14.39
N LYS A 49 7.19 -7.84 13.70
CA LYS A 49 8.59 -7.79 14.14
C LYS A 49 9.15 -6.38 14.09
N TYR A 50 8.73 -5.55 13.14
CA TYR A 50 9.22 -4.18 12.98
C TYR A 50 8.11 -3.12 13.10
N ILE A 51 6.85 -3.46 12.84
CA ILE A 51 5.67 -2.60 13.05
C ILE A 51 5.06 -2.90 14.42
N ARG A 52 4.92 -1.86 15.25
CA ARG A 52 4.20 -1.95 16.52
C ARG A 52 2.71 -1.75 16.35
N LYS A 53 2.32 -0.74 15.58
CA LYS A 53 0.92 -0.38 15.38
C LYS A 53 0.74 0.50 14.15
N VAL A 54 -0.44 0.44 13.57
CA VAL A 54 -0.86 1.29 12.46
C VAL A 54 -2.05 2.12 12.89
N GLN A 55 -1.98 3.42 12.62
CA GLN A 55 -3.08 4.35 12.84
C GLN A 55 -3.69 4.70 11.50
N PHE A 56 -5.01 4.56 11.39
CA PHE A 56 -5.79 4.99 10.24
C PHE A 56 -6.61 6.21 10.67
N LYS A 57 -6.41 7.34 10.01
CA LYS A 57 -7.26 8.52 10.18
C LYS A 57 -8.23 8.58 9.01
N LEU A 58 -9.50 8.31 9.32
CA LEU A 58 -10.64 8.37 8.44
C LEU A 58 -11.21 9.80 8.35
N HIS A 59 -12.24 9.99 7.53
CA HIS A 59 -12.99 11.25 7.48
C HIS A 59 -13.70 11.54 8.81
N ASP A 60 -13.83 12.82 9.18
CA ASP A 60 -14.37 13.24 10.49
C ASP A 60 -15.86 12.90 10.68
N SER A 61 -16.57 12.51 9.61
CA SER A 61 -17.95 12.00 9.70
C SER A 61 -18.07 10.65 10.40
N TYR A 62 -16.97 9.89 10.51
CA TYR A 62 -16.97 8.59 11.16
C TYR A 62 -16.77 8.74 12.67
N ALA A 63 -17.58 8.03 13.45
CA ALA A 63 -17.32 7.86 14.87
C ALA A 63 -15.95 7.20 15.07
N ASN A 64 -15.14 7.78 15.97
CA ASN A 64 -13.75 7.39 16.17
C ASN A 64 -12.95 7.39 14.86
N ALA A 65 -12.95 8.52 14.14
CA ALA A 65 -12.26 8.67 12.85
C ALA A 65 -10.77 8.26 12.92
N THR A 66 -10.12 8.37 14.07
CA THR A 66 -8.79 7.81 14.30
C THR A 66 -8.87 6.41 14.88
N ARG A 67 -8.57 5.39 14.06
CA ARG A 67 -8.53 3.98 14.45
C ARG A 67 -7.07 3.55 14.66
N MET A 68 -6.81 2.77 15.69
CA MET A 68 -5.47 2.27 16.01
C MET A 68 -5.48 0.75 16.06
N VAL A 69 -4.64 0.12 15.25
CA VAL A 69 -4.53 -1.34 15.13
C VAL A 69 -3.13 -1.75 15.57
N GLU A 70 -3.04 -2.44 16.71
CA GLU A 70 -1.75 -2.80 17.33
C GLU A 70 -1.25 -4.20 16.93
N LYS A 71 -2.12 -5.04 16.36
CA LYS A 71 -1.78 -6.40 15.95
C LYS A 71 -2.27 -6.67 14.53
N PRO A 72 -1.57 -7.50 13.75
CA PRO A 72 -2.00 -7.89 12.43
C PRO A 72 -3.28 -8.75 12.52
N PRO A 73 -4.16 -8.71 11.51
CA PRO A 73 -4.03 -7.92 10.28
C PRO A 73 -4.21 -6.41 10.54
N TYR A 74 -3.32 -5.59 9.98
CA TYR A 74 -3.39 -4.13 10.10
C TYR A 74 -4.42 -3.59 9.10
N GLU A 75 -5.70 -3.76 9.42
CA GLU A 75 -6.80 -3.36 8.57
C GLU A 75 -7.97 -2.82 9.37
N VAL A 76 -8.78 -2.00 8.70
CA VAL A 76 -10.03 -1.45 9.23
C VAL A 76 -11.10 -1.66 8.17
N THR A 77 -12.17 -2.34 8.57
CA THR A 77 -13.37 -2.49 7.76
C THR A 77 -14.42 -1.52 8.26
N GLU A 78 -15.04 -0.82 7.32
CA GLU A 78 -16.14 0.09 7.56
C GLU A 78 -17.06 0.15 6.34
N THR A 79 -18.12 0.91 6.47
CA THR A 79 -19.10 1.12 5.42
C THR A 79 -19.17 2.59 5.03
N GLY A 80 -19.54 2.90 3.79
CA GLY A 80 -19.60 4.28 3.33
C GLY A 80 -20.25 4.42 1.96
N TRP A 81 -20.42 5.66 1.54
CA TRP A 81 -20.98 6.00 0.22
C TRP A 81 -20.05 6.86 -0.64
N GLY A 82 -19.01 7.43 -0.05
CA GLY A 82 -18.10 8.36 -0.71
C GLY A 82 -16.64 7.93 -0.62
N GLU A 83 -15.85 8.41 -1.58
CA GLU A 83 -14.39 8.26 -1.64
C GLU A 83 -13.71 9.42 -0.89
N PHE A 84 -12.61 9.16 -0.21
CA PHE A 84 -11.87 10.18 0.56
C PHE A 84 -10.43 9.73 0.82
N GLU A 85 -9.56 10.67 1.21
CA GLU A 85 -8.18 10.34 1.58
C GLU A 85 -8.09 9.83 3.02
N ILE A 86 -7.47 8.68 3.20
CA ILE A 86 -7.12 8.07 4.48
C ILE A 86 -5.64 8.30 4.74
N GLN A 87 -5.33 8.90 5.89
CA GLN A 87 -3.95 8.98 6.36
C GLN A 87 -3.61 7.71 7.15
N ILE A 88 -2.56 7.02 6.71
CA ILE A 88 -2.06 5.77 7.30
C ILE A 88 -0.72 6.06 7.95
N ARG A 89 -0.64 5.94 9.28
CA ARG A 89 0.59 6.20 10.03
C ARG A 89 1.10 4.93 10.70
N ILE A 90 2.28 4.47 10.28
CA ILE A 90 2.91 3.23 10.72
C ILE A 90 3.92 3.57 11.81
N TYR A 91 3.71 3.01 13.00
CA TYR A 91 4.60 3.14 14.15
C TYR A 91 5.41 1.87 14.30
N PHE A 92 6.68 2.04 14.62
CA PHE A 92 7.61 0.94 14.75
C PHE A 92 7.72 0.41 16.17
N VAL A 93 8.27 -0.81 16.30
CA VAL A 93 8.56 -1.48 17.59
C VAL A 93 9.47 -0.62 18.45
N ASP A 94 10.50 -0.03 17.85
CA ASP A 94 11.27 1.01 18.53
C ASP A 94 10.54 2.36 18.44
N VAL A 95 10.16 2.88 19.60
CA VAL A 95 9.46 4.17 19.73
C VAL A 95 10.33 5.37 19.36
N ASN A 96 11.64 5.20 19.32
CA ASN A 96 12.60 6.24 18.92
C ASN A 96 12.78 6.27 17.38
N GLU A 97 12.25 5.27 16.67
CA GLU A 97 12.21 5.29 15.22
C GLU A 97 11.01 6.12 14.75
N LYS A 98 11.27 7.02 13.81
CA LYS A 98 10.25 7.98 13.36
C LYS A 98 9.12 7.23 12.64
N PRO A 99 7.84 7.44 12.97
CA PRO A 99 6.74 6.83 12.23
C PRO A 99 6.72 7.27 10.75
N VAL A 100 6.33 6.35 9.87
CA VAL A 100 6.11 6.63 8.44
C VAL A 100 4.63 6.93 8.23
N THR A 101 4.34 7.88 7.33
CA THR A 101 2.97 8.25 6.97
C THR A 101 2.79 8.06 5.46
N ALA A 102 1.75 7.32 5.08
CA ALA A 102 1.26 7.20 3.72
C ALA A 102 -0.14 7.82 3.63
N PHE A 103 -0.52 8.28 2.43
CA PHE A 103 -1.84 8.81 2.13
C PHE A 103 -2.47 7.92 1.06
N HIS A 104 -3.64 7.37 1.36
CA HIS A 104 -4.36 6.47 0.48
C HIS A 104 -5.72 7.04 0.14
N TYR A 105 -6.01 7.22 -1.15
CA TYR A 105 -7.33 7.64 -1.59
C TYR A 105 -8.26 6.42 -1.66
N LEU A 106 -9.22 6.34 -0.74
CA LEU A 106 -10.19 5.25 -0.64
C LEU A 106 -11.05 5.21 -1.91
N ARG A 107 -10.99 4.10 -2.65
CA ARG A 107 -11.80 3.87 -3.85
C ARG A 107 -12.98 2.95 -3.57
N LEU A 108 -14.17 3.34 -3.98
CA LEU A 108 -15.40 2.54 -3.88
C LEU A 108 -15.94 2.10 -5.24
N PHE A 109 -15.60 2.80 -6.32
CA PHE A 109 -16.19 2.56 -7.64
C PHE A 109 -15.23 1.98 -8.67
N GLN A 110 -13.97 2.46 -8.69
CA GLN A 110 -12.95 2.03 -9.66
C GLN A 110 -11.54 2.01 -9.04
N PRO A 111 -10.62 1.13 -9.48
CA PRO A 111 -10.81 0.12 -10.52
C PRO A 111 -11.54 -1.13 -10.00
N GLN A 112 -12.37 -1.73 -10.85
CA GLN A 112 -13.02 -3.01 -10.56
C GLN A 112 -12.14 -4.17 -11.00
N VAL A 113 -12.03 -5.18 -10.13
CA VAL A 113 -11.34 -6.44 -10.36
C VAL A 113 -12.37 -7.56 -10.32
N THR A 114 -12.37 -8.41 -11.35
CA THR A 114 -13.21 -9.61 -11.40
C THR A 114 -12.48 -10.76 -10.71
N LEU A 115 -13.10 -11.31 -9.67
CA LEU A 115 -12.58 -12.45 -8.95
C LEU A 115 -12.80 -13.77 -9.71
N PRO A 116 -12.06 -14.84 -9.38
CA PRO A 116 -12.25 -16.16 -9.99
C PRO A 116 -13.66 -16.75 -9.86
N ASN A 117 -14.43 -16.30 -8.87
CA ASN A 117 -15.83 -16.71 -8.67
C ASN A 117 -16.84 -15.89 -9.51
N GLY A 118 -16.37 -15.01 -10.39
CA GLY A 118 -17.19 -14.14 -11.24
C GLY A 118 -17.73 -12.89 -10.55
N LYS A 119 -17.53 -12.73 -9.23
CA LYS A 119 -17.93 -11.50 -8.52
C LYS A 119 -16.93 -10.38 -8.81
N THR A 120 -17.43 -9.15 -8.92
CA THR A 120 -16.59 -7.95 -9.01
C THR A 120 -16.37 -7.36 -7.63
N MET A 121 -15.18 -6.80 -7.41
CA MET A 121 -14.88 -5.94 -6.28
C MET A 121 -14.07 -4.74 -6.76
N VAL A 122 -14.03 -3.67 -5.98
CA VAL A 122 -13.04 -2.62 -6.19
C VAL A 122 -11.81 -2.95 -5.37
N ALA A 123 -10.63 -2.79 -5.98
CA ALA A 123 -9.35 -2.99 -5.30
C ALA A 123 -8.36 -1.92 -5.77
N ALA A 124 -7.88 -1.09 -4.85
CA ALA A 124 -6.87 -0.08 -5.09
C ALA A 124 -5.71 -0.33 -4.13
N GLU A 125 -4.65 -0.96 -4.64
CA GLU A 125 -3.49 -1.39 -3.85
C GLU A 125 -2.22 -0.78 -4.44
N TYR A 126 -1.35 -0.26 -3.57
CA TYR A 126 -0.14 0.47 -3.92
C TYR A 126 1.06 -0.16 -3.23
N TYR A 127 2.10 -0.45 -4.02
CA TYR A 127 3.40 -0.86 -3.51
C TYR A 127 4.16 0.35 -2.99
N ASP A 128 4.77 0.21 -1.82
CA ASP A 128 5.68 1.21 -1.27
C ASP A 128 6.79 0.55 -0.43
N GLU A 129 7.80 1.31 -0.05
CA GLU A 129 8.98 0.81 0.64
C GLU A 129 9.26 1.61 1.90
N ILE A 130 9.27 0.94 3.04
CA ILE A 130 9.73 1.54 4.29
C ILE A 130 11.26 1.50 4.29
N VAL A 131 11.88 2.68 4.21
CA VAL A 131 13.34 2.83 4.26
C VAL A 131 13.78 3.20 5.67
N PHE A 132 14.51 2.30 6.31
CA PHE A 132 15.17 2.54 7.60
C PHE A 132 16.60 2.99 7.35
N GLN A 133 16.81 4.30 7.29
CA GLN A 133 18.14 4.89 7.15
C GLN A 133 18.74 5.17 8.53
N GLU A 134 19.92 4.61 8.78
CA GLU A 134 20.63 4.69 10.06
C GLU A 134 19.72 4.33 11.25
N PRO A 135 19.19 3.09 11.28
CA PRO A 135 18.25 2.67 12.30
C PRO A 135 18.89 2.75 13.69
N THR A 136 18.05 2.90 14.70
CA THR A 136 18.48 2.75 16.08
C THR A 136 19.11 1.37 16.33
N MET A 137 19.98 1.24 17.33
CA MET A 137 20.60 -0.05 17.65
C MET A 137 19.56 -1.17 17.91
N SER A 138 18.44 -0.84 18.55
CA SER A 138 17.35 -1.79 18.80
C SER A 138 16.65 -2.21 17.51
N MET A 139 16.35 -1.26 16.62
CA MET A 139 15.74 -1.54 15.32
C MET A 139 16.70 -2.29 14.39
N TYR A 140 17.98 -1.93 14.37
CA TYR A 140 19.04 -2.63 13.64
C TYR A 140 19.08 -4.12 14.00
N LYS A 141 19.05 -4.46 15.30
CA LYS A 141 19.00 -5.86 15.76
C LYS A 141 17.78 -6.58 15.18
N VAL A 142 16.60 -5.99 15.27
CA VAL A 142 15.39 -6.58 14.67
C VAL A 142 15.56 -6.80 13.16
N LEU A 143 15.97 -5.76 12.42
CA LEU A 143 16.02 -5.76 10.96
C LEU A 143 17.10 -6.71 10.40
N SER A 144 18.25 -6.82 11.07
CA SER A 144 19.32 -7.75 10.70
C SER A 144 18.92 -9.22 10.85
N HIS A 145 18.09 -9.57 11.84
CA HIS A 145 17.57 -10.94 11.98
C HIS A 145 16.52 -11.31 10.91
N LEU A 146 16.01 -10.30 10.19
CA LEU A 146 15.08 -10.48 9.09
C LEU A 146 15.78 -10.59 7.73
N GLU A 147 17.03 -10.14 7.61
CA GLU A 147 17.82 -10.30 6.39
C GLU A 147 18.11 -11.80 6.11
N GLY A 148 18.04 -12.21 4.85
CA GLY A 148 18.34 -13.58 4.41
C GLY A 148 17.15 -14.55 4.34
N ARG A 149 15.96 -14.18 4.82
CA ARG A 149 14.75 -14.99 4.59
C ARG A 149 14.23 -14.72 3.18
N LYS A 150 14.36 -15.69 2.28
CA LYS A 150 13.64 -15.69 1.00
C LYS A 150 12.16 -15.93 1.30
N ALA A 151 11.40 -14.84 1.39
CA ALA A 151 9.95 -14.89 1.49
C ALA A 151 9.35 -14.67 0.10
N GLU A 152 8.38 -15.51 -0.27
CA GLU A 152 7.64 -15.32 -1.52
C GLU A 152 6.76 -14.07 -1.44
N PRO A 153 6.54 -13.36 -2.56
CA PRO A 153 5.55 -12.28 -2.62
C PRO A 153 4.15 -12.79 -2.23
N ARG A 154 3.40 -11.97 -1.49
CA ARG A 154 1.98 -12.22 -1.26
C ARG A 154 1.20 -11.99 -2.55
N ARG A 155 0.06 -12.68 -2.68
CA ARG A 155 -0.89 -12.42 -3.76
C ARG A 155 -1.69 -11.16 -3.45
N PHE A 156 -1.64 -10.21 -4.38
CA PHE A 156 -2.42 -8.97 -4.37
C PHE A 156 -3.41 -9.00 -5.54
N HIS A 157 -4.49 -8.22 -5.44
CA HIS A 157 -5.53 -8.14 -6.46
C HIS A 157 -5.12 -7.27 -7.65
N THR A 158 -4.28 -6.27 -7.42
CA THR A 158 -3.65 -5.47 -8.46
C THR A 158 -2.22 -5.93 -8.68
N ASP A 159 -1.74 -5.82 -9.92
CA ASP A 159 -0.32 -5.99 -10.25
C ASP A 159 0.48 -4.81 -9.69
N CYS A 160 0.64 -4.79 -8.37
CA CYS A 160 1.40 -3.76 -7.66
C CYS A 160 2.87 -3.69 -8.12
N MET A 161 3.39 -4.76 -8.73
CA MET A 161 4.74 -4.79 -9.34
C MET A 161 4.82 -4.19 -10.75
N SER A 162 3.71 -4.07 -11.50
CA SER A 162 3.77 -3.56 -12.87
C SER A 162 4.34 -2.14 -12.95
N PHE A 163 4.18 -1.34 -11.89
CA PHE A 163 4.77 -0.01 -11.77
C PHE A 163 6.24 0.00 -11.31
N SER A 164 6.71 -1.02 -10.60
CA SER A 164 8.10 -1.09 -10.11
C SER A 164 9.08 -1.57 -11.19
N ILE A 165 8.65 -2.38 -12.17
CA ILE A 165 9.48 -2.71 -13.34
C ILE A 165 9.90 -1.45 -14.11
N VAL A 166 9.04 -0.43 -14.14
CA VAL A 166 9.39 0.85 -14.78
C VAL A 166 10.50 1.58 -13.99
N LYS A 167 10.53 1.46 -12.64
CA LYS A 167 11.65 1.97 -11.84
C LYS A 167 12.93 1.16 -12.04
N PHE A 168 12.82 -0.16 -12.20
CA PHE A 168 13.99 -1.00 -12.48
C PHE A 168 14.62 -0.67 -13.83
N PHE A 169 13.81 -0.35 -14.84
CA PHE A 169 14.33 0.13 -16.12
C PHE A 169 14.95 1.52 -16.02
N SER A 170 14.41 2.41 -15.18
CA SER A 170 14.99 3.75 -15.03
C SER A 170 16.31 3.78 -14.25
N PHE A 171 16.66 2.74 -13.48
CA PHE A 171 17.93 2.67 -12.77
C PHE A 171 19.06 1.95 -13.52
N PHE A 172 18.75 1.23 -14.60
CA PHE A 172 19.76 0.49 -15.39
C PHE A 172 20.31 1.24 -16.60
N PHE A 173 19.87 2.48 -16.85
CA PHE A 173 20.36 3.30 -17.98
C PHE A 173 21.21 4.50 -17.58
N ASP A 174 21.81 4.48 -16.39
CA ASP A 174 22.82 5.47 -15.98
C ASP A 174 24.18 4.79 -15.72
N PHE A 175 24.71 4.10 -16.73
CA PHE A 175 26.15 3.82 -16.79
C PHE A 175 26.63 3.68 -18.24
N SER A 176 26.86 4.84 -18.88
CA SER A 176 27.68 5.03 -20.09
C SER A 176 27.26 4.27 -21.36
N PHE A 177 27.08 5.02 -22.45
CA PHE A 177 26.65 4.58 -23.78
C PHE A 177 25.16 4.27 -23.95
N CYS A 178 24.40 5.27 -24.43
CA CYS A 178 23.75 5.14 -25.73
C CYS A 178 23.08 6.45 -26.12
N THR A 179 23.80 7.28 -26.87
CA THR A 179 23.26 8.36 -27.70
C THR A 179 22.42 7.82 -28.88
N PHE A 180 21.75 6.68 -28.73
CA PHE A 180 21.15 5.97 -29.86
C PHE A 180 19.97 5.09 -29.44
N PHE A 181 18.94 5.66 -28.80
CA PHE A 181 17.58 5.10 -28.86
C PHE A 181 16.53 6.21 -28.67
N LEU A 182 16.63 7.24 -29.51
CA LEU A 182 15.52 8.14 -29.83
C LEU A 182 14.92 7.73 -31.17
N TYR A 183 14.62 6.44 -31.38
CA TYR A 183 13.83 6.01 -32.53
C TYR A 183 13.05 4.74 -32.19
N LEU A 184 11.73 4.83 -32.36
CA LEU A 184 10.76 3.74 -32.51
C LEU A 184 10.37 2.96 -31.23
N CYS A 185 9.36 3.46 -30.52
CA CYS A 185 8.05 2.81 -30.62
C CYS A 185 6.98 3.77 -30.06
N GLY A 186 6.14 4.29 -30.95
CA GLY A 186 4.97 5.07 -30.58
C GLY A 186 3.96 4.19 -29.86
N ILE A 187 4.00 4.17 -28.53
CA ILE A 187 2.84 3.77 -27.73
C ILE A 187 1.92 4.98 -27.68
N ASN A 188 1.02 4.96 -28.66
CA ASN A 188 -0.15 5.79 -28.77
C ASN A 188 -0.93 5.69 -27.46
N VAL A 189 -0.77 6.68 -26.57
CA VAL A 189 -1.67 6.89 -25.42
C VAL A 189 -3.00 7.35 -26.00
N LYS A 190 -3.77 6.42 -26.57
CA LYS A 190 -5.20 6.61 -26.80
C LYS A 190 -5.87 6.40 -25.45
N SER A 191 -6.09 7.51 -24.75
CA SER A 191 -7.18 7.65 -23.80
C SER A 191 -8.47 7.30 -24.55
N ASN A 192 -8.91 6.05 -24.43
CA ASN A 192 -10.24 5.63 -24.85
C ASN A 192 -11.26 6.25 -23.91
N SER A 193 -11.69 7.46 -24.25
CA SER A 193 -12.99 8.00 -23.86
C SER A 193 -14.04 7.16 -24.57
N PHE A 194 -14.56 6.13 -23.91
CA PHE A 194 -15.74 5.42 -24.37
C PHE A 194 -16.94 6.36 -24.25
N ASN A 195 -17.39 6.90 -25.39
CA ASN A 195 -18.77 7.30 -25.57
C ASN A 195 -19.62 6.02 -25.68
N ILE A 196 -20.68 5.94 -24.89
CA ILE A 196 -21.80 5.02 -25.11
C ILE A 196 -23.05 5.90 -25.06
N ASP A 197 -23.58 6.09 -26.27
CA ASP A 197 -24.91 6.53 -26.73
C ASP A 197 -25.58 7.78 -26.15
#